data_AF-A0A662KGF2-F1
#
_entry.id   AF-A0A662KGF2-F1
#
_cell.length_a   1.000
_cell.length_b   1.000
_cell.length_c   1.000
_cell.angle_alpha   90.00
_cell.angle_beta   90.00
_cell.angle_gamma   90.00
#
_symmetry.space_group_name_H-M   'P 1'
#
loop_
_entity.id
_entity.type
_entity.pdbx_description
1 polymer ?
#
loop_
_entity_poly.entity_id
_entity_poly.type
_entity_poly.pdbx_seq_one_letter_code
_entity_poly.pdbx_strand_id
1 'polypeptide(L)'
;MSGYERELREILAGNRDVIERITRSCTAEERANYLKIIENPFITVRAAGSLGIADLVAMRGDISFIVEIRCERSPPSCSAMKEAGCSAWQRTCTDGASSQGYCPSLPSE
;
A
#
# COMPACT_ATOMS: atom_id res chain seq x y z
N MET A 1 -16.46 -1.00 6.19
CA MET A 1 -15.13 -1.16 5.58
C MET A 1 -15.36 -1.63 4.16
N SER A 2 -14.85 -0.92 3.15
CA SER A 2 -14.99 -1.34 1.76
C SER A 2 -14.22 -2.65 1.53
N GLY A 3 -14.60 -3.45 0.53
CA GLY A 3 -13.88 -4.69 0.22
C GLY A 3 -12.39 -4.45 -0.07
N TYR A 4 -12.10 -3.36 -0.79
CA TYR A 4 -10.74 -2.94 -1.13
C TYR A 4 -9.91 -2.51 0.08
N GLU A 5 -10.48 -1.76 1.03
CA GLU A 5 -9.78 -1.36 2.26
C GLU A 5 -9.33 -2.58 3.05
N ARG A 6 -10.21 -3.57 3.17
CA ARG A 6 -9.87 -4.84 3.82
C ARG A 6 -8.79 -5.59 3.04
N GLU A 7 -8.95 -5.71 1.73
CA GLU A 7 -8.02 -6.46 0.89
C GLU A 7 -6.61 -5.86 0.91
N LEU A 8 -6.49 -4.53 0.74
CA LEU A 8 -5.21 -3.84 0.80
C LEU A 8 -4.55 -3.96 2.17
N ARG A 9 -5.34 -3.87 3.25
CA ARG A 9 -4.83 -4.09 4.62
C ARG A 9 -4.22 -5.48 4.78
N GLU A 10 -4.92 -6.52 4.34
CA GLU A 10 -4.44 -7.91 4.47
C GLU A 10 -3.18 -8.16 3.64
N ILE A 11 -3.07 -7.57 2.44
CA ILE A 11 -1.84 -7.62 1.63
C ILE A 11 -0.67 -7.00 2.40
N LEU A 12 -0.84 -5.75 2.88
CA LEU A 12 0.21 -5.02 3.57
C LEU A 12 0.62 -5.67 4.89
N ALA A 13 -0.33 -6.31 5.59
CA ALA A 13 -0.09 -7.11 6.79
C ALA A 13 0.64 -8.44 6.51
N GLY A 14 0.88 -8.80 5.25
CA GLY A 14 1.59 -10.02 4.87
C GLY A 14 0.75 -11.29 4.95
N ASN A 15 -0.58 -11.20 4.83
CA ASN A 15 -1.45 -12.37 4.86
C ASN A 15 -1.23 -13.24 3.60
N ARG A 16 -0.55 -14.37 3.78
CA ARG A 16 -0.19 -15.30 2.70
C ARG A 16 -1.39 -15.75 1.87
N ASP A 17 -2.49 -16.15 2.50
CA ASP A 17 -3.67 -16.68 1.80
C ASP A 17 -4.29 -15.61 0.88
N VAL A 18 -4.32 -14.37 1.35
CA VAL A 18 -4.83 -13.23 0.57
C VAL A 18 -3.88 -12.89 -0.58
N ILE A 19 -2.58 -12.83 -0.31
CA ILE A 19 -1.56 -12.54 -1.33
C ILE A 19 -1.57 -13.61 -2.43
N GLU A 20 -1.60 -14.88 -2.08
CA GLU A 20 -1.65 -15.99 -3.06
C GLU A 20 -2.96 -15.98 -3.86
N ARG A 21 -4.09 -15.60 -3.25
CA ARG A 21 -5.36 -15.44 -3.95
C ARG A 21 -5.30 -14.34 -5.00
N ILE A 22 -4.73 -13.18 -4.67
CA ILE A 22 -4.70 -11.99 -5.54
C ILE A 22 -3.65 -12.14 -6.64
N THR A 23 -2.48 -12.67 -6.30
CA THR A 23 -1.36 -12.84 -7.23
C THR A 23 -1.52 -14.03 -8.19
N ARG A 24 -2.64 -14.77 -8.11
CA ARG A 24 -2.94 -15.90 -8.98
C ARG A 24 -3.02 -15.51 -10.47
N SER A 25 -3.47 -14.29 -10.78
CA SER A 25 -3.60 -13.78 -12.14
C SER A 25 -2.42 -12.89 -12.58
N CYS A 26 -1.43 -12.71 -11.71
CA CYS A 26 -0.24 -11.90 -11.98
C CYS A 26 0.86 -12.73 -12.65
N THR A 27 1.82 -12.03 -13.24
CA THR A 27 3.05 -12.63 -13.75
C THR A 27 3.92 -13.20 -12.62
N ALA A 28 4.84 -14.10 -12.97
CA ALA A 28 5.76 -14.69 -12.00
C ALA A 28 6.63 -13.64 -11.29
N GLU A 29 7.04 -12.58 -12.01
CA GLU A 29 7.83 -11.48 -11.46
C GLU A 29 7.02 -10.65 -10.45
N GLU A 30 5.81 -10.24 -10.81
CA GLU A 30 4.90 -9.52 -9.90
C GLU A 30 4.63 -10.35 -8.64
N ARG A 31 4.32 -11.64 -8.81
CA ARG A 31 4.08 -12.55 -7.68
C ARG A 31 5.29 -12.63 -6.76
N ALA A 32 6.50 -12.77 -7.31
CA ALA A 32 7.73 -12.79 -6.52
C ALA A 32 7.92 -11.51 -5.70
N ASN A 33 7.56 -10.35 -6.26
CA ASN A 33 7.61 -9.08 -5.53
C ASN A 33 6.60 -9.04 -4.38
N TYR A 34 5.34 -9.41 -4.62
CA TYR A 34 4.31 -9.45 -3.56
C TYR A 34 4.69 -10.39 -2.41
N LEU A 35 5.33 -11.53 -2.70
CA LEU A 35 5.74 -12.49 -1.67
C LEU A 35 6.80 -11.92 -0.71
N LYS A 36 7.59 -10.90 -1.11
CA LYS A 36 8.55 -10.23 -0.22
C LYS A 36 7.87 -9.51 0.95
N ILE A 37 6.60 -9.16 0.84
CA ILE A 37 5.83 -8.56 1.95
C ILE A 37 5.69 -9.54 3.11
N ILE A 38 5.65 -10.85 2.82
CA ILE A 38 5.48 -11.87 3.86
C ILE A 38 6.73 -11.93 4.76
N GLU A 39 7.91 -11.66 4.22
CA GLU A 39 9.17 -11.67 4.97
C GLU A 39 9.29 -10.46 5.90
N ASN A 40 8.80 -9.29 5.47
CA ASN A 40 8.82 -8.06 6.26
C ASN A 40 7.51 -7.27 6.07
N PRO A 41 6.45 -7.64 6.81
CA PRO A 41 5.12 -7.06 6.66
C PRO A 41 5.03 -5.65 7.24
N PHE A 42 4.02 -4.90 6.81
CA PHE A 42 3.72 -3.59 7.38
C PHE A 42 2.80 -3.73 8.59
N ILE A 43 3.07 -2.94 9.62
CA ILE A 43 2.11 -2.67 10.68
C ILE A 43 1.05 -1.74 10.08
N THR A 44 -0.18 -2.25 9.95
CA THR A 44 -1.30 -1.50 9.40
C THR A 44 -2.27 -1.09 10.49
N VAL A 45 -2.57 0.20 10.55
CA VAL A 45 -3.52 0.78 11.48
C VAL A 45 -4.61 1.49 10.69
N ARG A 46 -5.87 1.26 11.08
CA ARG A 46 -6.99 2.02 10.54
C ARG A 46 -6.95 3.41 11.12
N ALA A 47 -6.96 4.44 10.28
CA ALA A 47 -7.06 5.80 10.76
C ALA A 47 -8.40 5.99 11.49
N ALA A 48 -8.37 6.63 12.65
CA ALA A 48 -9.58 7.04 13.36
C ALA A 48 -10.23 8.18 12.56
N GLY A 49 -11.29 7.86 11.82
CA GLY A 49 -11.88 8.77 10.84
C GLY A 49 -12.51 10.04 11.41
N SER A 50 -12.28 11.16 10.71
CA SER A 50 -13.28 12.21 10.35
C SER A 50 -12.62 13.39 9.60
N LEU A 51 -11.30 13.53 9.66
CA LEU A 51 -10.58 14.65 9.00
C LEU A 51 -10.34 14.44 7.50
N GLY A 52 -10.66 13.27 6.95
CA GLY A 52 -10.47 12.98 5.51
C GLY A 52 -9.00 12.88 5.08
N ILE A 53 -8.08 12.67 6.02
CA ILE A 53 -6.63 12.65 5.73
C ILE A 53 -6.16 11.28 5.22
N ALA A 54 -6.73 10.18 5.75
CA ALA A 54 -6.32 8.82 5.41
C ALA A 54 -7.35 7.78 5.84
N ASP A 55 -7.37 6.63 5.17
CA ASP A 55 -8.14 5.45 5.56
C ASP A 55 -7.26 4.41 6.28
N LEU A 56 -6.03 4.23 5.78
CA LEU A 56 -5.04 3.31 6.34
C LEU A 56 -3.69 4.01 6.51
N VAL A 57 -3.02 3.66 7.60
CA VAL A 57 -1.61 3.99 7.82
C VAL A 57 -0.83 2.68 7.87
N ALA A 58 0.18 2.54 7.03
CA ALA A 58 1.04 1.36 6.97
C ALA A 58 2.48 1.76 7.28
N MET A 59 3.11 1.08 8.23
CA MET A 59 4.47 1.41 8.68
C MET A 59 5.35 0.17 8.67
N ARG A 60 6.60 0.33 8.21
CA ARG A 60 7.62 -0.72 8.23
C ARG A 60 8.99 -0.08 8.31
N GLY A 61 9.66 -0.24 9.45
CA GLY A 61 10.97 0.33 9.70
C GLY A 61 10.96 1.85 9.54
N ASP A 62 11.71 2.32 8.56
CA ASP A 62 11.90 3.72 8.18
C ASP A 62 10.89 4.23 7.14
N ILE A 63 10.00 3.37 6.65
CA ILE A 63 9.02 3.72 5.62
C ILE A 63 7.61 3.74 6.20
N SER A 64 6.85 4.80 5.90
CA SER A 64 5.45 4.94 6.28
C SER A 64 4.61 5.41 5.09
N PHE A 65 3.46 4.78 4.91
CA PHE A 65 2.47 5.14 3.90
C PHE A 65 1.18 5.60 4.57
N ILE A 66 0.72 6.75 4.13
CA ILE A 66 -0.62 7.27 4.43
C ILE A 66 -1.45 7.00 3.18
N VAL A 67 -2.47 6.16 3.30
CA VAL A 67 -3.26 5.66 2.17
C VAL A 67 -4.69 6.17 2.29
N GLU A 68 -5.13 6.92 1.28
CA GLU A 68 -6.52 7.29 1.04
C GLU A 68 -7.10 6.34 -0.03
N ILE A 69 -8.21 5.68 0.30
CA ILE A 69 -8.87 4.70 -0.56
C ILE A 69 -10.15 5.32 -1.10
N ARG A 70 -10.05 5.83 -2.32
CA ARG A 70 -11.20 6.34 -3.05
C ARG A 70 -11.78 5.23 -3.93
N CYS A 71 -12.97 4.73 -3.58
CA CYS A 71 -13.73 3.85 -4.45
C CYS A 71 -14.87 4.62 -5.11
N GLU A 72 -14.73 4.95 -6.39
CA GLU A 72 -15.84 5.43 -7.19
C GLU A 72 -16.78 4.26 -7.55
N ARG A 73 -18.08 4.43 -7.31
CA ARG A 73 -19.10 3.46 -7.78
C ARG A 73 -19.57 3.86 -9.17
N SER A 74 -18.91 3.33 -10.19
CA SER A 74 -19.29 3.33 -11.61
C SER A 74 -18.76 2.00 -12.23
N PRO A 75 -19.41 1.40 -13.26
CA PRO A 75 -19.43 -0.06 -13.49
C PRO A 75 -18.05 -0.64 -13.95
N PRO A 76 -17.90 -1.99 -14.07
CA PRO A 76 -16.74 -2.75 -13.59
C PRO A 76 -15.49 -2.59 -14.47
N SER A 77 -14.78 -1.49 -14.32
CA SER A 77 -13.40 -1.39 -14.79
C SER A 77 -12.55 -0.74 -13.72
N CYS A 78 -12.45 -1.41 -12.56
CA CYS A 78 -11.38 -1.14 -11.61
C CYS A 78 -10.08 -1.74 -12.19
N SER A 79 -9.54 -1.09 -13.22
CA SER A 79 -8.29 -1.46 -13.91
C SER A 79 -7.12 -0.54 -13.54
N ALA A 80 -7.29 0.38 -12.59
CA ALA A 80 -6.30 1.43 -12.32
C ALA A 80 -5.23 1.09 -11.26
N MET A 81 -5.04 -0.19 -10.91
CA MET A 81 -3.99 -0.61 -9.96
C MET A 81 -3.03 -1.66 -10.53
N LYS A 82 -2.92 -1.78 -11.87
CA LYS A 82 -1.85 -2.56 -12.50
C LYS A 82 -0.57 -1.76 -12.76
N GLU A 83 -0.67 -0.46 -13.06
CA GLU A 83 0.51 0.30 -13.51
C GLU A 83 1.14 1.18 -12.42
N ALA A 84 0.33 1.83 -11.57
CA ALA A 84 0.85 2.76 -10.56
C ALA A 84 1.49 2.06 -9.35
N GLY A 85 1.00 0.86 -9.00
CA GLY A 85 1.52 0.09 -7.87
C GLY A 85 2.92 -0.45 -8.12
N CYS A 86 3.18 -0.98 -9.31
CA CYS A 86 4.41 -1.73 -9.59
C CYS A 86 5.68 -0.84 -9.59
N SER A 87 5.58 0.37 -10.12
CA SER A 87 6.70 1.32 -10.23
C SER A 87 7.09 1.98 -8.90
N ALA A 88 6.11 2.29 -8.05
CA ALA A 88 6.38 2.79 -6.69
C ALA A 88 6.95 1.68 -5.77
N TRP A 89 6.52 0.43 -5.98
CA TRP A 89 7.03 -0.73 -5.25
C TRP A 89 8.47 -1.09 -5.63
N GLN A 90 8.80 -1.05 -6.93
CA GLN A 90 10.16 -1.32 -7.41
C GLN A 90 11.20 -0.40 -6.77
N ARG A 91 10.92 0.91 -6.65
CA ARG A 91 11.84 1.88 -6.01
C ARG A 91 12.08 1.58 -4.53
N THR A 92 11.05 1.12 -3.83
CA THR A 92 11.13 0.83 -2.39
C THR A 92 11.93 -0.46 -2.10
N CYS A 93 12.06 -1.34 -3.09
CA CYS A 93 12.81 -2.60 -2.97
C CYS A 93 14.25 -2.52 -3.50
N THR A 94 14.59 -1.55 -4.35
CA THR A 94 15.95 -1.37 -4.89
C THR A 94 16.81 -0.43 -4.04
N ASP A 95 16.22 0.52 -3.33
CA ASP A 95 16.97 1.53 -2.61
C ASP A 95 17.13 1.15 -1.13
N GLY A 96 18.13 0.29 -0.88
CA GLY A 96 18.80 0.32 0.41
C GLY A 96 19.54 1.66 0.55
N ALA A 97 19.13 2.47 1.53
CA ALA A 97 19.73 3.73 1.97
C ALA A 97 19.58 4.96 1.03
N SER A 98 18.84 5.97 1.50
CA SER A 98 19.45 7.27 1.81
C SER A 98 18.44 8.20 2.48
N SER A 99 18.82 8.60 3.71
CA SER A 99 18.24 9.69 4.47
C SER A 99 18.15 10.98 3.66
N GLN A 100 16.94 11.50 3.45
CA GLN A 100 16.64 12.93 3.48
C GLN A 100 15.13 13.11 3.61
N GLY A 101 14.68 13.25 4.87
CA GLY A 101 13.34 13.70 5.18
C GLY A 101 13.17 15.16 4.77
N TYR A 102 12.21 15.42 3.88
CA TYR A 102 11.73 16.77 3.62
C TYR A 102 10.51 17.01 4.51
N CYS A 103 10.70 17.75 5.60
CA CYS A 103 9.59 18.35 6.35
C CYS A 103 9.19 19.64 5.63
N PRO A 104 7.98 19.74 5.03
CA PRO A 104 7.45 21.05 4.68
C PRO A 104 7.05 21.76 5.97
N SER A 105 7.76 22.84 6.27
CA SER A 105 7.42 23.80 7.32
C SER A 105 6.03 24.40 7.09
N LEU A 106 5.20 24.34 8.14
CA LEU A 106 3.91 25.01 8.25
C LEU A 106 4.03 26.50 7.90
N PRO A 107 3.17 27.08 7.05
CA PRO A 107 3.07 28.53 6.95
C PRO A 107 2.42 29.08 8.22
N SER A 108 3.14 29.96 8.89
CA SER A 108 2.66 30.82 9.97
C SER A 108 1.91 32.02 9.38
N GLU A 109 0.67 32.18 9.86
CA GLU A 109 -0.28 33.32 9.73
C GLU A 109 -0.81 33.70 8.34
#